data_AF-A0A432SAN0-F1
#
_entry.id   AF-A0A432SAN0-F1
#
_cell.length_a   1.000
_cell.length_b   1.000
_cell.length_c   1.000
_cell.angle_alpha   90.00
_cell.angle_beta   90.00
_cell.angle_gamma   90.00
#
_symmetry.space_group_name_H-M   'P 1'
#
loop_
_entity.id
_entity.type
_entity.pdbx_description
1 polymer ?
#
loop_
_entity_poly.entity_id
_entity_poly.type
_entity_poly.pdbx_seq_one_letter_code
_entity_poly.pdbx_strand_id
1 'polypeptide(L)'
;MLFAGALVMWMAAGFAMLEAGLTRTKNNVVILIKNIVLYSIACIVYYVIGYNLMYGGEGAFMGDIAFALSGITYDDHSLMADFFFQVVFVATASSVISGVVAERMKLWPFLIFVVILSGFIYPIQGHWSWGGSNLGGFMEGFSDFAGSTIVHSVGGWAALAGVLLLGARKGKYTKDGKVRPIMGSN
;
A
#
# COMPACT_ATOMS: atom_id res chain seq x y z
N MET A 1 -19.60 -2.55 6.15
CA MET A 1 -18.39 -2.70 5.30
C MET A 1 -18.44 -1.79 4.07
N LEU A 2 -19.42 -1.91 3.16
CA LEU A 2 -19.42 -1.15 1.89
C LEU A 2 -19.34 0.38 2.04
N PHE A 3 -20.14 0.98 2.93
CA PHE A 3 -20.08 2.43 3.15
C PHE A 3 -18.72 2.89 3.68
N ALA A 4 -18.19 2.17 4.68
CA ALA A 4 -16.85 2.44 5.21
C ALA A 4 -15.77 2.25 4.14
N GLY A 5 -15.85 1.18 3.34
CA GLY A 5 -14.94 0.94 2.20
C GLY A 5 -14.99 2.05 1.17
N ALA A 6 -16.16 2.63 0.89
CA ALA A 6 -16.28 3.78 0.00
C ALA A 6 -15.60 5.04 0.57
N LEU A 7 -15.71 5.26 1.89
CA LEU A 7 -14.98 6.36 2.56
C LEU A 7 -13.46 6.13 2.54
N VAL A 8 -13.00 4.89 2.74
CA VAL A 8 -11.57 4.56 2.65
C VAL A 8 -11.08 4.67 1.21
N MET A 9 -11.87 4.25 0.21
CA MET A 9 -11.57 4.47 -1.20
C MET A 9 -11.39 5.96 -1.52
N TRP A 10 -12.17 6.85 -0.88
CA TRP A 10 -12.02 8.29 -1.05
C TRP A 10 -10.67 8.83 -0.57
N MET A 11 -9.95 8.10 0.31
CA MET A 11 -8.58 8.44 0.67
C MET A 11 -7.65 8.45 -0.55
N ALA A 12 -7.93 7.68 -1.60
CA ALA A 12 -7.17 7.73 -2.85
C ALA A 12 -7.18 9.13 -3.48
N ALA A 13 -8.32 9.82 -3.46
CA ALA A 13 -8.41 11.22 -3.88
C ALA A 13 -7.60 12.13 -2.95
N GLY A 14 -7.64 11.85 -1.64
CA GLY A 14 -6.80 12.53 -0.64
C GLY A 14 -5.30 12.41 -0.92
N PHE A 15 -4.81 11.21 -1.20
CA PHE A 15 -3.41 10.97 -1.57
C PHE A 15 -3.04 11.69 -2.87
N ALA A 16 -3.89 11.61 -3.90
CA ALA A 16 -3.65 12.30 -5.15
C ALA A 16 -3.51 13.83 -4.95
N MET A 17 -4.39 14.44 -4.15
CA MET A 17 -4.33 15.86 -3.82
C MET A 17 -3.11 16.22 -2.97
N LEU A 18 -2.82 15.43 -1.94
CA LEU A 18 -1.67 15.64 -1.05
C LEU A 18 -0.34 15.53 -1.81
N GLU A 19 -0.17 14.50 -2.64
CA GLU A 19 1.04 14.32 -3.43
C GLU A 19 1.19 15.39 -4.51
N ALA A 20 0.10 15.77 -5.19
CA ALA A 20 0.15 16.83 -6.20
C ALA A 20 0.48 18.19 -5.58
N GLY A 21 -0.13 18.54 -4.43
CA GLY A 21 0.13 19.78 -3.70
C GLY A 21 1.57 19.86 -3.18
N LEU A 22 2.09 18.78 -2.60
CA LEU A 22 3.45 18.75 -2.03
C LEU A 22 4.58 18.62 -3.06
N THR A 23 4.26 18.43 -4.34
CA THR A 23 5.24 18.36 -5.44
C THR A 23 5.25 19.63 -6.27
N ARG A 24 6.34 19.85 -7.01
CA ARG A 24 6.45 21.02 -7.90
C ARG A 24 5.50 20.85 -9.09
N THR A 25 4.90 21.95 -9.54
CA THR A 25 3.87 22.00 -10.59
C THR A 25 4.22 21.21 -11.85
N LYS A 26 5.52 21.21 -12.24
CA LYS A 26 6.02 20.46 -13.40
C LYS A 26 5.83 18.94 -13.32
N ASN A 27 5.60 18.40 -12.12
CA ASN A 27 5.45 16.97 -11.86
C ASN A 27 4.00 16.55 -11.62
N ASN A 28 3.05 17.49 -11.51
CA ASN A 28 1.67 17.19 -11.08
C ASN A 28 0.99 16.16 -11.98
N VAL A 29 1.16 16.27 -13.31
CA VAL A 29 0.58 15.31 -14.27
C VAL A 29 1.07 13.89 -14.01
N VAL A 30 2.37 13.70 -13.79
CA VAL A 30 2.96 12.38 -13.52
C VAL A 30 2.46 11.83 -12.18
N ILE A 31 2.32 12.68 -11.16
CA ILE A 31 1.84 12.29 -9.85
C ILE A 31 0.38 11.82 -9.89
N LEU A 32 -0.49 12.55 -10.59
CA LEU A 32 -1.89 12.18 -10.74
C LEU A 32 -2.06 10.87 -11.53
N ILE A 33 -1.34 10.72 -12.65
CA ILE A 33 -1.35 9.47 -13.44
C ILE A 33 -0.87 8.29 -12.58
N LYS A 34 0.22 8.48 -11.84
CA LYS A 34 0.76 7.47 -10.94
C LYS A 34 -0.27 7.04 -9.89
N ASN A 35 -1.01 7.97 -9.29
CA ASN A 35 -2.06 7.66 -8.30
C ASN A 35 -3.23 6.86 -8.89
N ILE A 36 -3.65 7.15 -10.12
CA ILE A 36 -4.71 6.38 -10.78
C ILE A 36 -4.20 4.96 -11.09
N VAL A 37 -3.03 4.86 -11.72
CA VAL A 37 -2.48 3.58 -12.17
C VAL A 37 -2.09 2.68 -11.01
N LEU A 38 -1.49 3.23 -9.94
CA LEU A 38 -1.14 2.43 -8.76
C LEU A 38 -2.39 1.82 -8.13
N TYR A 39 -3.49 2.58 -8.06
CA TYR A 39 -4.72 2.12 -7.43
C TYR A 39 -5.34 0.99 -8.23
N SER A 40 -5.43 1.15 -9.57
CA SER A 40 -5.91 0.09 -10.46
C SER A 40 -5.07 -1.18 -10.36
N ILE A 41 -3.74 -1.07 -10.35
CA ILE A 41 -2.84 -2.22 -10.25
C ILE A 41 -2.97 -2.90 -8.89
N ALA A 42 -2.98 -2.14 -7.79
CA ALA A 42 -3.13 -2.69 -6.45
C ALA A 42 -4.43 -3.50 -6.34
N CYS A 43 -5.55 -2.97 -6.86
CA CYS A 43 -6.83 -3.67 -6.86
C CYS A 43 -6.78 -4.99 -7.64
N ILE A 44 -6.23 -4.97 -8.85
CA ILE A 44 -6.16 -6.16 -9.72
C ILE A 44 -5.25 -7.21 -9.10
N VAL A 45 -4.05 -6.84 -8.65
CA VAL A 45 -3.08 -7.79 -8.10
C VAL A 45 -3.58 -8.39 -6.79
N TYR A 46 -4.18 -7.57 -5.92
CA TYR A 46 -4.73 -8.07 -4.67
C TYR A 46 -5.92 -9.00 -4.90
N TYR A 47 -6.78 -8.70 -5.88
CA TYR A 47 -7.83 -9.64 -6.30
C TYR A 47 -7.25 -10.96 -6.82
N VAL A 48 -6.26 -10.88 -7.71
CA VAL A 48 -5.72 -12.06 -8.39
C VAL A 48 -5.03 -13.00 -7.42
N ILE A 49 -4.24 -12.50 -6.46
CA ILE A 49 -3.46 -13.36 -5.55
C ILE A 49 -3.40 -12.86 -4.11
N GLY A 50 -3.37 -11.54 -3.90
CA GLY A 50 -3.07 -10.98 -2.58
C GLY A 50 -4.12 -11.33 -1.51
N TYR A 51 -5.40 -11.34 -1.86
CA TYR A 51 -6.46 -11.66 -0.90
C TYR A 51 -6.36 -13.10 -0.39
N ASN A 52 -6.12 -14.07 -1.29
CA ASN A 52 -5.91 -15.47 -0.92
C ASN A 52 -4.67 -15.65 -0.03
N LEU A 53 -3.57 -14.96 -0.35
CA LEU A 53 -2.36 -14.99 0.48
C LEU A 53 -2.55 -14.39 1.88
N MET A 54 -3.51 -13.46 2.03
CA MET A 54 -3.77 -12.79 3.30
C MET A 54 -4.81 -13.52 4.15
N TYR A 55 -5.88 -14.03 3.55
CA TYR A 55 -7.06 -14.54 4.26
C TYR A 55 -7.41 -16.00 3.97
N GLY A 56 -6.74 -16.63 3.00
CA GLY A 56 -6.96 -18.05 2.70
C GLY A 56 -6.03 -18.96 3.49
N GLY A 57 -6.41 -20.23 3.63
CA GLY A 57 -5.57 -21.28 4.20
C GLY A 57 -5.27 -21.15 5.69
N GLU A 58 -4.49 -22.11 6.19
CA GLU A 58 -4.08 -22.20 7.60
C GLU A 58 -2.54 -22.17 7.77
N GLY A 59 -1.82 -21.74 6.73
CA GLY A 59 -0.36 -21.70 6.74
C GLY A 59 0.19 -20.77 7.82
N ALA A 60 1.21 -21.21 8.55
CA ALA A 60 1.78 -20.39 9.64
C ALA A 60 2.43 -19.08 9.15
N PHE A 61 2.95 -19.05 7.92
CA PHE A 61 3.71 -17.90 7.41
C PHE A 61 2.97 -17.12 6.31
N MET A 62 2.14 -17.79 5.52
CA MET A 62 1.35 -17.16 4.45
C MET A 62 0.11 -18.00 4.21
N GLY A 63 -0.94 -17.36 3.71
CA GLY A 63 -2.13 -18.04 3.24
C GLY A 63 -1.90 -18.82 1.95
N ASP A 64 -2.97 -19.39 1.41
CA ASP A 64 -2.89 -20.25 0.24
C ASP A 64 -2.50 -19.49 -1.03
N ILE A 65 -1.67 -20.14 -1.85
CA ILE A 65 -1.42 -19.72 -3.23
C ILE A 65 -2.60 -20.17 -4.08
N ALA A 66 -3.68 -19.39 -4.01
CA ALA A 66 -4.88 -19.52 -4.82
C ALA A 66 -5.20 -18.20 -5.51
N PHE A 67 -6.06 -18.27 -6.53
CA PHE A 67 -6.35 -17.11 -7.38
C PHE A 67 -7.79 -16.65 -7.28
N ALA A 68 -8.00 -15.34 -7.41
CA ALA A 68 -9.31 -14.73 -7.61
C ALA A 68 -10.35 -15.13 -6.55
N LEU A 69 -9.94 -15.12 -5.27
CA LEU A 69 -10.78 -15.44 -4.10
C LEU A 69 -11.21 -16.92 -4.02
N SER A 70 -10.59 -17.80 -4.81
CA SER A 70 -10.94 -19.22 -4.85
C SER A 70 -10.78 -19.87 -3.48
N GLY A 71 -11.75 -20.70 -3.09
CA GLY A 71 -11.71 -21.47 -1.84
C GLY A 71 -12.04 -20.69 -0.57
N ILE A 72 -12.37 -19.39 -0.67
CA ILE A 72 -12.73 -18.58 0.50
C ILE A 72 -14.25 -18.40 0.56
N THR A 73 -14.82 -18.64 1.74
CA THR A 73 -16.24 -18.40 2.05
C THR A 73 -16.36 -17.83 3.46
N TYR A 74 -17.29 -16.91 3.66
CA TYR A 74 -17.66 -16.39 4.97
C TYR A 74 -19.13 -16.70 5.24
N ASP A 75 -19.42 -17.15 6.45
CA ASP A 75 -20.77 -17.51 6.89
C ASP A 75 -21.53 -16.30 7.47
N ASP A 76 -20.80 -15.29 7.96
CA ASP A 76 -21.31 -14.16 8.71
C ASP A 76 -21.45 -12.88 7.87
N HIS A 77 -20.76 -12.77 6.74
CA HIS A 77 -20.81 -11.62 5.85
C HIS A 77 -20.47 -11.94 4.38
N SER A 78 -20.64 -10.96 3.50
CA SER A 78 -20.36 -11.13 2.06
C SER A 78 -18.87 -11.06 1.77
N LEU A 79 -18.32 -12.12 1.13
CA LEU A 79 -16.95 -12.16 0.62
C LEU A 79 -16.59 -10.95 -0.26
N MET A 80 -17.49 -10.52 -1.14
CA MET A 80 -17.21 -9.39 -2.04
C MET A 80 -17.21 -8.06 -1.29
N ALA A 81 -18.01 -7.94 -0.23
CA ALA A 81 -18.01 -6.74 0.60
C ALA A 81 -16.73 -6.66 1.46
N ASP A 82 -16.23 -7.79 1.96
CA ASP A 82 -14.95 -7.82 2.67
C ASP A 82 -13.78 -7.61 1.71
N PHE A 83 -13.74 -8.29 0.56
CA PHE A 83 -12.74 -8.03 -0.48
C PHE A 83 -12.68 -6.54 -0.85
N PHE A 84 -13.83 -5.90 -1.09
CA PHE A 84 -13.87 -4.46 -1.37
C PHE A 84 -13.35 -3.63 -0.19
N PHE A 85 -13.64 -4.03 1.05
CA PHE A 85 -13.12 -3.33 2.22
C PHE A 85 -11.61 -3.51 2.38
N GLN A 86 -11.05 -4.68 2.06
CA GLN A 86 -9.62 -4.95 2.22
C GLN A 86 -8.76 -4.38 1.07
N VAL A 87 -9.28 -4.43 -0.16
CA VAL A 87 -8.53 -3.97 -1.35
C VAL A 87 -8.18 -2.48 -1.30
N VAL A 88 -9.01 -1.67 -0.61
CA VAL A 88 -8.75 -0.25 -0.45
C VAL A 88 -7.61 0.04 0.56
N PHE A 89 -7.33 -0.87 1.50
CA PHE A 89 -6.21 -0.74 2.43
C PHE A 89 -4.86 -1.07 1.77
N VAL A 90 -4.77 -2.13 0.96
CA VAL A 90 -3.54 -2.42 0.22
C VAL A 90 -3.21 -1.32 -0.80
N ALA A 91 -4.24 -0.73 -1.41
CA ALA A 91 -4.06 0.46 -2.26
C ALA A 91 -3.55 1.65 -1.43
N THR A 92 -4.07 1.85 -0.21
CA THR A 92 -3.58 2.86 0.74
C THR A 92 -2.11 2.65 1.11
N ALA A 93 -1.69 1.43 1.43
CA ALA A 93 -0.29 1.11 1.72
C ALA A 93 0.63 1.45 0.52
N SER A 94 0.16 1.19 -0.70
CA SER A 94 0.87 1.51 -1.95
C SER A 94 0.97 3.02 -2.20
N SER A 95 -0.04 3.80 -1.80
CA SER A 95 -0.02 5.27 -1.89
C SER A 95 0.96 5.92 -0.91
N VAL A 96 1.25 5.30 0.23
CA VAL A 96 2.24 5.85 1.19
C VAL A 96 3.62 5.97 0.55
N ILE A 97 4.12 4.89 -0.08
CA ILE A 97 5.42 4.94 -0.75
C ILE A 97 5.42 5.91 -1.93
N SER A 98 4.31 5.97 -2.67
CA SER A 98 4.12 6.83 -3.83
C SER A 98 4.51 8.28 -3.54
N GLY A 99 3.96 8.87 -2.47
CA GLY A 99 4.25 10.25 -2.10
C GLY A 99 5.70 10.48 -1.67
N VAL A 100 6.28 9.51 -0.96
CA VAL A 100 7.64 9.63 -0.42
C VAL A 100 8.70 9.64 -1.53
N VAL A 101 8.50 8.83 -2.57
CA VAL A 101 9.43 8.71 -3.71
C VAL A 101 9.13 9.68 -4.85
N ALA A 102 8.18 10.59 -4.66
CA ALA A 102 7.78 11.57 -5.65
C ALA A 102 8.95 12.39 -6.21
N GLU A 103 8.78 12.83 -7.46
CA GLU A 103 9.71 13.63 -8.28
C GLU A 103 11.04 12.98 -8.68
N ARG A 104 11.37 11.78 -8.19
CA ARG A 104 12.68 11.14 -8.46
C ARG A 104 12.62 9.65 -8.77
N MET A 105 11.47 9.02 -8.57
CA MET A 105 11.25 7.64 -8.99
C MET A 105 10.76 7.56 -10.44
N LYS A 106 11.30 6.61 -11.21
CA LYS A 106 10.75 6.29 -12.54
C LYS A 106 9.42 5.55 -12.38
N LEU A 107 8.47 5.78 -13.30
CA LEU A 107 7.13 5.18 -13.23
C LEU A 107 7.19 3.64 -13.26
N TRP A 108 7.88 3.05 -14.22
CA TRP A 108 7.88 1.59 -14.41
C TRP A 108 8.39 0.78 -13.22
N PRO A 109 9.56 1.07 -12.63
CA PRO A 109 9.98 0.31 -11.46
C PRO A 109 9.13 0.59 -10.23
N PHE A 110 8.47 1.75 -10.15
CA PHE A 110 7.46 2.00 -9.11
C PHE A 110 6.23 1.11 -9.30
N LEU A 111 5.71 0.96 -10.51
CA LEU A 111 4.55 0.09 -10.76
C LEU A 111 4.89 -1.40 -10.51
N ILE A 112 6.09 -1.84 -10.88
CA ILE A 112 6.59 -3.19 -10.53
C ILE A 112 6.62 -3.37 -9.00
N PHE A 113 7.11 -2.36 -8.28
CA PHE A 113 7.10 -2.39 -6.82
C PHE A 113 5.68 -2.49 -6.25
N VAL A 114 4.70 -1.77 -6.82
CA VAL A 114 3.29 -1.87 -6.40
C VAL A 114 2.76 -3.29 -6.60
N VAL A 115 3.07 -3.95 -7.73
CA VAL A 115 2.70 -5.36 -7.95
C VAL A 115 3.28 -6.26 -6.85
N ILE A 116 4.57 -6.10 -6.52
CA ILE A 116 5.23 -6.91 -5.49
C ILE A 116 4.64 -6.63 -4.10
N LEU A 117 4.40 -5.36 -3.78
CA LEU A 117 3.84 -4.94 -2.51
C LEU A 117 2.42 -5.50 -2.33
N SER A 118 1.54 -5.28 -3.30
CA SER A 118 0.13 -5.68 -3.21
C SER A 118 -0.06 -7.20 -3.35
N GLY A 119 0.81 -7.87 -4.10
CA GLY A 119 0.72 -9.30 -4.33
C GLY A 119 1.39 -10.16 -3.27
N PHE A 120 2.44 -9.66 -2.60
CA PHE A 120 3.25 -10.50 -1.71
C PHE A 120 3.56 -9.85 -0.37
N ILE A 121 4.23 -8.69 -0.35
CA ILE A 121 4.73 -8.12 0.91
C ILE A 121 3.57 -7.78 1.87
N TYR A 122 2.59 -7.02 1.40
CA TYR A 122 1.42 -6.62 2.19
C TYR A 122 0.55 -7.81 2.63
N PRO A 123 0.12 -8.73 1.73
CA PRO A 123 -0.76 -9.82 2.15
C PRO A 123 -0.07 -10.84 3.05
N ILE A 124 1.21 -11.16 2.82
CA ILE A 124 1.94 -12.13 3.66
C ILE A 124 2.07 -11.60 5.09
N GLN A 125 2.51 -10.35 5.28
CA GLN A 125 2.59 -9.80 6.64
C GLN A 125 1.20 -9.64 7.28
N GLY A 126 0.19 -9.31 6.46
CA GLY A 126 -1.18 -9.16 6.90
C GLY A 126 -1.77 -10.47 7.41
N HIS A 127 -1.34 -11.60 6.84
CA HIS A 127 -1.76 -12.93 7.24
C HIS A 127 -1.42 -13.26 8.70
N TRP A 128 -0.30 -12.73 9.20
CA TRP A 128 0.17 -12.98 10.56
C TRP A 128 -0.75 -12.42 11.63
N SER A 129 -1.53 -11.37 11.30
CA SER A 129 -2.48 -10.75 12.21
C SER A 129 -3.91 -10.87 11.69
N TRP A 130 -4.30 -10.10 10.69
CA TRP A 130 -5.67 -10.08 10.18
C TRP A 130 -6.07 -11.40 9.51
N GLY A 131 -5.11 -12.17 8.99
CA GLY A 131 -5.34 -13.51 8.45
C GLY A 131 -5.41 -14.64 9.47
N GLY A 132 -5.17 -14.38 10.76
CA GLY A 132 -5.39 -15.34 11.85
C GLY A 132 -4.27 -16.35 12.15
N SER A 133 -3.14 -16.29 11.45
CA SER A 133 -2.08 -17.31 11.54
C SER A 133 -1.26 -17.32 12.86
N ASN A 134 -1.21 -16.19 13.56
CA ASN A 134 -0.48 -15.97 14.82
C ASN A 134 1.04 -16.31 14.83
N LEU A 135 1.63 -16.79 13.72
CA LEU A 135 3.05 -17.15 13.58
C LEU A 135 3.58 -18.01 14.74
N GLY A 136 2.83 -19.04 15.13
CA GLY A 136 3.25 -19.93 16.23
C GLY A 136 3.34 -19.23 17.60
N GLY A 137 2.51 -18.20 17.83
CA GLY A 137 2.46 -17.41 19.07
C GLY A 137 3.26 -16.11 19.02
N PHE A 138 4.04 -15.86 17.97
CA PHE A 138 4.80 -14.60 17.84
C PHE A 138 3.89 -13.35 17.80
N MET A 139 2.68 -13.49 17.26
CA MET A 139 1.70 -12.40 17.20
C MET A 139 0.74 -12.40 18.40
N GLU A 140 0.99 -13.22 19.43
CA GLU A 140 0.15 -13.27 20.61
C GLU A 140 0.14 -11.90 21.34
N GLY A 141 -1.06 -11.38 21.58
CA GLY A 141 -1.25 -10.04 22.16
C GLY A 141 -1.03 -8.88 21.19
N PHE A 142 -0.63 -9.14 19.94
CA PHE A 142 -0.58 -8.11 18.92
C PHE A 142 -1.99 -7.66 18.52
N SER A 143 -2.22 -6.35 18.51
CA SER A 143 -3.49 -5.76 18.11
C SER A 143 -3.25 -4.60 17.16
N ASP A 144 -3.84 -4.70 15.98
CA ASP A 144 -3.90 -3.62 15.00
C ASP A 144 -5.32 -3.52 14.46
N PHE A 145 -6.09 -2.57 14.98
CA PHE A 145 -7.52 -2.48 14.68
C PHE A 145 -7.81 -2.01 13.24
N ALA A 146 -7.02 -1.06 12.73
CA ALA A 146 -7.31 -0.37 11.47
C ALA A 146 -6.08 -0.21 10.56
N GLY A 147 -4.98 -0.89 10.87
CA GLY A 147 -3.81 -0.97 9.99
C GLY A 147 -2.73 0.07 10.30
N SER A 148 -2.57 0.48 11.56
CA SER A 148 -1.44 1.34 11.96
C SER A 148 -0.11 0.69 11.62
N THR A 149 -0.02 -0.62 11.82
CA THR A 149 1.14 -1.42 11.42
C THR A 149 0.96 -2.00 10.03
N ILE A 150 -0.11 -2.77 9.83
CA ILE A 150 -0.36 -3.59 8.64
C ILE A 150 -0.42 -2.73 7.36
N VAL A 151 -0.91 -1.49 7.46
CA VAL A 151 -1.05 -0.58 6.32
C VAL A 151 -0.01 0.53 6.37
N HIS A 152 -0.02 1.34 7.43
CA HIS A 152 0.80 2.55 7.49
C HIS A 152 2.27 2.26 7.75
N SER A 153 2.59 1.40 8.73
CA SER A 153 3.98 1.03 9.02
C SER A 153 4.60 0.25 7.86
N VAL A 154 3.90 -0.72 7.28
CA VAL A 154 4.37 -1.46 6.08
C VAL A 154 4.65 -0.51 4.92
N GLY A 155 3.72 0.39 4.60
CA GLY A 155 3.93 1.43 3.60
C GLY A 155 5.12 2.36 3.96
N GLY A 156 5.28 2.69 5.23
CA GLY A 156 6.37 3.50 5.76
C GLY A 156 7.75 2.85 5.66
N TRP A 157 7.87 1.56 6.00
CA TRP A 157 9.11 0.79 5.87
C TRP A 157 9.49 0.56 4.41
N ALA A 158 8.51 0.25 3.57
CA ALA A 158 8.69 0.20 2.12
C ALA A 158 9.19 1.55 1.57
N ALA A 159 8.59 2.65 2.04
CA ALA A 159 9.00 4.00 1.68
C ALA A 159 10.42 4.32 2.15
N LEU A 160 10.78 3.95 3.38
CA LEU A 160 12.14 4.13 3.90
C LEU A 160 13.16 3.38 3.06
N ALA A 161 12.91 2.09 2.77
CA ALA A 161 13.78 1.30 1.90
C ALA A 161 13.93 1.95 0.51
N GLY A 162 12.83 2.41 -0.07
CA GLY A 162 12.84 3.14 -1.33
C GLY A 162 13.67 4.43 -1.29
N VAL A 163 13.59 5.21 -0.21
CA VAL A 163 14.38 6.45 -0.06
C VAL A 163 15.85 6.18 0.17
N LEU A 164 16.20 5.13 0.92
CA LEU A 164 17.60 4.74 1.13
C LEU A 164 18.29 4.38 -0.21
N LEU A 165 17.55 3.75 -1.13
CA LEU A 165 18.06 3.41 -2.46
C LEU A 165 18.07 4.60 -3.44
N LEU A 166 17.02 5.43 -3.41
CA LEU A 166 16.88 6.57 -4.34
C LEU A 166 17.71 7.78 -3.93
N GLY A 167 17.94 7.95 -2.64
CA GLY A 167 18.57 9.12 -2.06
C GLY A 167 17.72 10.39 -2.09
N ALA A 168 18.39 11.50 -1.79
CA ALA A 168 17.79 12.82 -1.67
C ALA A 168 17.37 13.39 -3.03
N ARG A 169 16.30 14.22 -3.03
CA ARG A 169 15.94 15.03 -4.19
C ARG A 169 17.09 15.93 -4.60
N LYS A 170 17.36 16.02 -5.91
CA LYS A 170 18.33 16.97 -6.46
C LYS A 170 18.02 18.40 -5.97
N GLY A 171 19.01 19.04 -5.35
CA GLY A 171 18.89 20.38 -4.78
C GLY A 171 18.27 20.47 -3.38
N LYS A 172 17.96 19.35 -2.72
CA LYS A 172 17.46 19.32 -1.33
C LYS A 172 18.52 19.70 -0.31
N TYR A 173 19.78 19.36 -0.57
CA TYR A 173 20.92 19.67 0.30
C TYR A 173 21.93 20.52 -0.46
N THR A 174 22.47 21.56 0.17
CA THR A 174 23.60 22.33 -0.38
C THR A 174 24.90 21.52 -0.26
N LYS A 175 25.99 22.00 -0.89
CA LYS A 175 27.30 21.37 -0.78
C LYS A 175 27.78 21.25 0.67
N ASP A 176 27.39 22.19 1.53
CA ASP A 176 27.71 22.21 2.96
C ASP A 176 26.71 21.43 3.82
N GLY A 177 25.82 20.62 3.21
CA GLY A 177 24.84 19.79 3.90
C GLY A 177 23.60 20.53 4.43
N LYS A 178 23.47 21.84 4.21
CA LYS A 178 22.30 22.61 4.68
C LYS A 178 21.04 22.22 3.90
N VAL A 179 19.92 22.14 4.62
CA VAL A 179 18.61 21.83 4.02
C VAL A 179 18.12 23.02 3.21
N ARG A 180 17.78 22.78 1.95
CA ARG A 180 17.03 23.71 1.10
C ARG A 180 15.59 23.23 0.96
N PRO A 181 14.59 24.02 1.39
CA PRO A 181 13.19 23.68 1.17
C PRO A 181 12.89 23.52 -0.32
N ILE A 182 12.15 22.47 -0.67
CA ILE A 182 11.53 22.33 -2.00
C ILE A 182 10.07 22.59 -1.77
N MET A 183 9.60 23.75 -2.21
CA MET A 183 8.21 24.17 -2.02
C MET A 183 7.27 23.32 -2.89
N GLY A 184 6.11 23.00 -2.33
CA GLY A 184 5.00 22.40 -3.04
C GLY A 184 4.38 23.39 -4.03
N SER A 185 3.46 22.89 -4.85
CA SER A 185 2.72 23.67 -5.83
C SER A 185 1.40 24.23 -5.29
N ASN A 186 0.87 23.69 -4.19
CA ASN A 186 -0.33 24.15 -3.49
C ASN A 186 -0.28 23.72 -2.02
#